data_AF-A0A261WKY3-F1
#
_entry.id   AF-A0A261WKY3-F1
#
_cell.length_a   1.000
_cell.length_b   1.000
_cell.length_c   1.000
_cell.angle_alpha   90.00
_cell.angle_beta   90.00
_cell.angle_gamma   90.00
#
_symmetry.space_group_name_H-M   'P 1'
#
loop_
_entity.id
_entity.type
_entity.pdbx_description
1 polymer ?
#
loop_
_entity_poly.entity_id
_entity_poly.type
_entity_poly.pdbx_seq_one_letter_code
_entity_poly.pdbx_strand_id
1 'polypeptide(L)'
;KPSKSGERSSAKIRVTGAFFSIRGDAVTRAFERAVDRARKTYEQECRDAGRTPDAKYLIDLRFHDLRHEATSRLASIFPMHELAKITGHRDPRMLMRYYHPSAEDLAKRLR
;
A
#
# COMPACT_ATOMS: atom_id res chain seq x y z
N LYS A 1 59.41 3.01 -34.57
CA LYS A 1 59.33 1.78 -33.74
C LYS A 1 58.61 2.12 -32.43
N PRO A 2 57.63 1.32 -31.98
CA PRO A 2 56.58 1.74 -31.03
C PRO A 2 56.81 1.22 -29.60
N SER A 3 56.38 1.96 -28.57
CA SER A 3 56.13 1.47 -27.19
C SER A 3 55.74 2.64 -26.27
N LYS A 4 54.70 2.63 -25.43
CA LYS A 4 53.59 1.71 -25.18
C LYS A 4 52.35 2.54 -24.85
N SER A 5 51.23 2.14 -25.41
CA SER A 5 49.89 2.50 -24.98
C SER A 5 49.68 2.03 -23.52
N GLY A 6 49.58 2.97 -22.59
CA GLY A 6 49.12 2.68 -21.23
C GLY A 6 47.65 2.33 -21.25
N GLU A 7 47.35 1.05 -21.04
CA GLU A 7 46.01 0.52 -20.81
C GLU A 7 45.35 1.30 -19.66
N ARG A 8 44.31 2.07 -19.98
CA ARG A 8 43.37 2.55 -18.97
C ARG A 8 42.55 1.35 -18.51
N SER A 9 42.99 0.77 -17.40
CA SER A 9 42.27 -0.28 -16.67
C SER A 9 40.85 0.19 -16.40
N SER A 10 39.89 -0.48 -17.05
CA SER A 10 38.46 -0.37 -16.81
C SER A 10 38.18 -0.75 -15.36
N ALA A 11 38.08 0.25 -14.50
CA ALA A 11 37.63 0.07 -13.13
C ALA A 11 36.16 -0.36 -13.18
N LYS A 12 35.92 -1.65 -12.94
CA LYS A 12 34.58 -2.25 -12.79
C LYS A 12 33.83 -1.50 -11.68
N ILE A 13 32.83 -0.69 -12.07
CA ILE A 13 31.90 -0.06 -11.14
C ILE A 13 31.12 -1.19 -10.45
N ARG A 14 31.44 -1.46 -9.18
CA ARG A 14 30.62 -2.32 -8.33
C ARG A 14 29.34 -1.57 -7.99
N VAL A 15 28.26 -1.88 -8.70
CA VAL A 15 26.91 -1.39 -8.37
C VAL A 15 26.40 -2.18 -7.17
N THR A 16 26.82 -1.80 -5.97
CA THR A 16 26.20 -2.24 -4.71
C THR A 16 25.63 -1.00 -4.02
N GLY A 17 24.49 -0.54 -4.52
CA GLY A 17 23.69 0.52 -3.93
C GLY A 17 22.22 0.25 -4.23
N ALA A 18 21.33 0.57 -3.29
CA ALA A 18 19.89 0.41 -3.46
C ALA A 18 19.45 1.04 -4.79
N PHE A 19 18.82 0.25 -5.66
CA PHE A 19 18.41 0.64 -7.02
C PHE A 19 17.51 1.89 -7.05
N PHE A 20 16.86 2.18 -5.92
CA PHE A 20 16.13 3.41 -5.66
C PHE A 20 16.65 4.03 -4.36
N SER A 21 17.15 5.26 -4.43
CA SER A 21 17.47 6.12 -3.28
C SER A 21 16.20 6.69 -2.63
N ILE A 22 15.18 5.85 -2.47
CA ILE A 22 13.90 6.24 -1.87
C ILE A 22 14.01 6.07 -0.34
N ARG A 23 13.70 7.14 0.39
CA ARG A 23 13.56 7.08 1.85
C ARG A 23 12.43 6.11 2.21
N GLY A 24 12.62 5.28 3.25
CA GLY A 24 11.64 4.25 3.62
C GLY A 24 10.22 4.76 3.91
N ASP A 25 10.06 6.05 4.22
CA ASP A 25 8.77 6.72 4.47
C ASP A 25 8.22 7.49 3.26
N ALA A 26 8.88 7.45 2.10
CA ALA A 26 8.54 8.30 0.96
C ALA A 26 7.13 8.03 0.43
N VAL A 27 6.70 6.75 0.43
CA VAL A 27 5.36 6.35 0.01
C VAL A 27 4.32 6.90 0.98
N THR A 28 4.56 6.76 2.29
CA THR A 28 3.67 7.29 3.33
C THR A 28 3.52 8.80 3.21
N ARG A 29 4.61 9.54 3.05
CA ARG A 29 4.57 11.00 2.87
C ARG A 29 3.93 11.44 1.55
N ALA A 30 4.12 10.67 0.48
CA ALA A 30 3.46 10.95 -0.79
C ALA A 30 1.94 10.77 -0.66
N PHE A 31 1.51 9.73 0.05
CA PHE A 31 0.10 9.45 0.33
C PHE A 31 -0.53 10.54 1.22
N GLU A 32 0.11 10.91 2.33
CA GLU A 32 -0.34 12.00 3.21
C GLU A 32 -0.58 13.30 2.41
N ARG A 33 0.40 13.70 1.60
CA ARG A 33 0.27 14.88 0.72
C ARG A 33 -0.83 14.73 -0.34
N ALA A 34 -1.13 13.51 -0.78
CA ALA A 34 -2.23 13.28 -1.71
C ALA A 34 -3.59 13.44 -1.02
N VAL A 35 -3.74 12.91 0.19
CA VAL A 35 -4.95 13.08 1.03
C VAL A 35 -5.20 14.56 1.33
N ASP A 36 -4.16 15.30 1.74
CA ASP A 36 -4.28 16.74 2.00
C ASP A 36 -4.77 17.54 0.78
N ARG A 37 -4.25 17.20 -0.40
CA ARG A 37 -4.69 17.82 -1.66
C ARG A 37 -6.13 17.47 -1.98
N ALA A 38 -6.50 16.20 -1.86
CA ALA A 38 -7.86 15.73 -2.11
C ALA A 38 -8.87 16.40 -1.16
N ARG A 39 -8.52 16.55 0.12
CA ARG A 39 -9.36 17.25 1.11
C ARG A 39 -9.60 18.70 0.73
N LYS A 40 -8.57 19.43 0.30
CA LYS A 40 -8.70 20.83 -0.16
C LYS A 40 -9.61 20.94 -1.38
N THR A 41 -9.46 20.04 -2.35
CA THR A 41 -10.34 19.98 -3.53
C THR A 41 -11.78 19.72 -3.11
N TYR A 42 -12.02 18.73 -2.24
CA TYR A 42 -13.35 18.42 -1.72
C TYR A 42 -14.02 19.62 -1.01
N GLU A 43 -13.28 20.34 -0.17
CA GLU A 43 -13.79 21.53 0.50
C GLU A 43 -14.09 22.67 -0.47
N GLN A 44 -13.33 22.79 -1.56
CA GLN A 44 -13.61 23.76 -2.61
C GLN A 44 -14.89 23.39 -3.37
N GLU A 45 -15.02 22.13 -3.81
CA GLU A 45 -16.22 21.62 -4.47
C GLU A 45 -17.47 21.77 -3.60
N CYS A 46 -17.37 21.52 -2.30
CA CYS A 46 -18.46 21.73 -1.35
C CYS A 46 -18.87 23.20 -1.28
N ARG A 47 -17.88 24.12 -1.23
CA ARG A 47 -18.14 25.57 -1.25
C ARG A 47 -18.84 25.99 -2.53
N ASP A 48 -18.37 25.53 -3.69
CA ASP A 48 -18.93 25.86 -5.00
C ASP A 48 -20.36 25.31 -5.17
N ALA A 49 -20.63 24.14 -4.58
CA ALA A 49 -21.95 23.51 -4.58
C ALA A 49 -22.90 24.01 -3.46
N GLY A 50 -22.45 24.93 -2.60
CA GLY A 50 -23.22 25.42 -1.45
C GLY A 50 -23.53 24.35 -0.40
N ARG A 51 -22.70 23.31 -0.29
CA ARG A 51 -22.86 22.20 0.68
C ARG A 51 -21.89 22.36 1.84
N THR A 52 -22.30 21.92 3.02
CA THR A 52 -21.39 21.77 4.16
C THR A 52 -20.53 20.52 3.98
N PRO A 53 -19.19 20.65 3.97
CA PRO A 53 -18.30 19.48 3.90
C PRO A 53 -18.39 18.65 5.19
N ASP A 54 -18.36 17.33 5.05
CA ASP A 54 -18.31 16.42 6.19
C ASP A 54 -16.96 16.59 6.90
N ALA A 55 -16.97 16.79 8.22
CA ALA A 55 -15.78 16.95 9.04
C ALA A 55 -14.87 15.71 9.08
N LYS A 56 -15.39 14.52 8.78
CA LYS A 56 -14.64 13.25 8.86
C LYS A 56 -14.11 12.76 7.52
N TYR A 57 -14.62 13.28 6.41
CA TYR A 57 -14.26 12.78 5.09
C TYR A 57 -12.82 13.15 4.73
N LEU A 58 -11.99 12.18 4.32
CA LEU A 58 -10.58 12.40 3.97
C LEU A 58 -9.72 13.02 5.09
N ILE A 59 -10.06 12.76 6.36
CA ILE A 59 -9.27 13.15 7.54
C ILE A 59 -8.65 11.88 8.15
N ASP A 60 -7.43 12.01 8.68
CA ASP A 60 -6.69 10.96 9.41
C ASP A 60 -6.50 9.63 8.64
N LEU A 61 -6.49 9.69 7.31
CA LEU A 61 -6.22 8.52 6.45
C LEU A 61 -4.72 8.21 6.38
N ARG A 62 -4.36 6.97 6.68
CA ARG A 62 -2.99 6.47 6.61
C ARG A 62 -2.84 5.47 5.48
N PHE A 63 -1.61 5.34 4.95
CA PHE A 63 -1.34 4.42 3.85
C PHE A 63 -1.64 2.94 4.19
N HIS A 64 -1.50 2.54 5.45
CA HIS A 64 -1.77 1.16 5.86
C HIS A 64 -3.26 0.82 5.91
N ASP A 65 -4.14 1.82 5.99
CA ASP A 65 -5.60 1.63 5.96
C ASP A 65 -6.05 1.04 4.63
N LEU A 66 -5.34 1.33 3.53
CA LEU A 66 -5.59 0.73 2.23
C LEU A 66 -5.43 -0.80 2.28
N ARG A 67 -4.39 -1.29 2.95
CA ARG A 67 -4.19 -2.72 3.13
C ARG A 67 -5.24 -3.30 4.07
N HIS A 68 -5.63 -2.59 5.12
CA HIS A 68 -6.69 -3.00 6.03
C HIS A 68 -8.03 -3.19 5.29
N GLU A 69 -8.42 -2.19 4.51
CA GLU A 69 -9.68 -2.20 3.75
C GLU A 69 -9.66 -3.29 2.66
N ALA A 70 -8.58 -3.37 1.87
CA ALA A 70 -8.46 -4.40 0.84
C ALA A 70 -8.52 -5.81 1.43
N THR A 71 -7.84 -6.04 2.57
CA THR A 71 -7.85 -7.34 3.24
C THR A 71 -9.24 -7.67 3.79
N SER A 72 -9.92 -6.69 4.39
CA SER A 72 -11.27 -6.88 4.93
C SER A 72 -12.29 -7.21 3.84
N ARG A 73 -12.21 -6.54 2.67
CA ARG A 73 -13.05 -6.86 1.50
C ARG A 73 -12.77 -8.24 0.92
N LEU A 74 -11.51 -8.65 0.90
CA LEU A 74 -11.16 -9.99 0.39
C LEU A 74 -11.52 -11.10 1.38
N ALA A 75 -11.52 -10.80 2.68
CA ALA A 75 -11.87 -11.78 3.72
C ALA A 75 -13.35 -12.23 3.66
N SER A 76 -14.25 -11.42 3.10
CA SER A 76 -15.64 -11.83 2.87
C SER A 76 -15.81 -12.76 1.67
N ILE A 77 -14.82 -12.83 0.77
CA ILE A 77 -14.88 -13.62 -0.47
C ILE A 77 -14.07 -14.90 -0.34
N PHE A 78 -12.86 -14.80 0.23
CA PHE A 78 -11.88 -15.88 0.25
C PHE A 78 -11.75 -16.53 1.63
N PRO A 79 -11.50 -17.85 1.69
CA PRO A 79 -11.08 -18.48 2.94
C PRO A 79 -9.70 -17.97 3.37
N MET A 80 -9.44 -18.01 4.67
CA MET A 80 -8.23 -17.48 5.32
C MET A 80 -6.91 -17.89 4.63
N HIS A 81 -6.79 -19.14 4.20
CA HIS A 81 -5.56 -19.68 3.62
C HIS A 81 -5.26 -19.13 2.22
N GLU A 82 -6.28 -18.84 1.42
CA GLU A 82 -6.14 -18.16 0.13
C GLU A 82 -5.86 -16.68 0.33
N LEU A 83 -6.55 -16.05 1.28
CA LEU A 83 -6.34 -14.65 1.65
C LEU A 83 -4.88 -14.39 2.06
N ALA A 84 -4.27 -15.30 2.83
CA ALA A 84 -2.87 -15.20 3.22
C ALA A 84 -1.91 -15.20 2.02
N LYS A 85 -2.18 -16.04 1.02
CA LYS A 85 -1.39 -16.09 -0.22
C LYS A 85 -1.55 -14.81 -1.05
N ILE A 86 -2.79 -14.32 -1.20
CA ILE A 86 -3.09 -13.11 -1.99
C ILE A 86 -2.48 -11.86 -1.36
N THR A 87 -2.58 -11.72 -0.04
CA THR A 87 -2.11 -10.53 0.69
C THR A 87 -0.63 -10.59 1.06
N GLY A 88 0.04 -11.73 0.83
CA GLY A 88 1.47 -11.93 1.09
C GLY A 88 1.83 -12.05 2.57
N HIS A 89 0.89 -12.42 3.44
CA HIS A 89 1.17 -12.63 4.86
C HIS A 89 1.83 -14.00 5.07
N ARG A 90 3.03 -13.99 5.66
CA ARG A 90 3.72 -15.24 6.07
C ARG A 90 3.07 -15.92 7.26
N ASP A 91 2.49 -15.14 8.19
CA ASP A 91 1.80 -15.65 9.37
C ASP A 91 0.30 -15.29 9.30
N PRO A 92 -0.60 -16.28 9.21
CA PRO A 92 -2.04 -16.05 9.18
C PRO A 92 -2.63 -15.55 10.51
N ARG A 93 -1.88 -15.56 11.62
CA ARG A 93 -2.34 -14.95 12.89
C ARG A 93 -2.65 -13.46 12.76
N MET A 94 -1.95 -12.76 11.88
CA MET A 94 -2.22 -11.35 11.55
C MET A 94 -3.55 -11.16 10.82
N LEU A 95 -4.01 -12.18 10.10
CA LEU A 95 -5.25 -12.14 9.31
C LEU A 95 -6.50 -12.51 10.11
N MET A 96 -6.34 -13.15 11.28
CA MET A 96 -7.44 -13.45 12.20
C MET A 96 -8.19 -12.18 12.66
N ARG A 97 -7.56 -11.00 12.60
CA ARG A 97 -8.21 -9.71 12.88
C ARG A 97 -9.24 -9.28 11.83
N TYR A 98 -9.15 -9.83 10.62
CA TYR A 98 -10.00 -9.45 9.48
C TYR A 98 -11.04 -10.52 9.15
N TYR A 99 -10.88 -11.72 9.69
CA TYR A 99 -11.74 -12.86 9.39
C TYR A 99 -12.84 -13.00 10.43
N HIS A 100 -14.03 -12.53 10.09
CA HIS A 100 -15.25 -12.69 10.89
C HIS A 100 -16.26 -13.53 10.10
N PRO A 101 -16.06 -14.86 10.00
CA PRO A 101 -16.96 -15.69 9.23
C PRO A 101 -18.33 -15.77 9.92
N SER A 102 -19.40 -15.54 9.18
CA SER A 102 -20.76 -15.71 9.71
C SER A 102 -21.09 -17.21 9.85
N ALA A 103 -21.91 -17.56 10.84
CA ALA A 103 -22.37 -18.94 11.03
C ALA A 103 -23.12 -19.48 9.80
N GLU A 104 -23.82 -18.60 9.06
CA GLU A 104 -24.47 -18.92 7.79
C GLU A 104 -23.47 -19.28 6.69
N ASP A 105 -22.35 -18.56 6.59
CA ASP A 105 -21.31 -18.84 5.59
C ASP A 105 -20.56 -20.15 5.87
N LEU A 106 -20.38 -20.51 7.16
CA LEU A 106 -19.90 -21.84 7.52
C LEU A 106 -20.91 -22.93 7.16
N ALA A 107 -22.20 -22.72 7.46
CA ALA A 107 -23.25 -23.70 7.18
C ALA A 107 -23.40 -23.97 5.68
N LYS A 108 -23.26 -22.94 4.82
CA LYS A 108 -23.25 -23.10 3.35
C LYS A 108 -22.09 -23.93 2.84
N ARG A 109 -20.94 -23.91 3.51
CA ARG A 109 -19.73 -24.68 3.13
C ARG A 109 -19.73 -26.13 3.61
N LEU A 110 -20.62 -26.49 4.52
CA LEU A 110 -20.76 -27.85 5.09
C LEU A 110 -21.82 -28.71 4.37
N ARG A 111 -22.52 -28.15 3.38
CA ARG A 111 -23.51 -28.88 2.55
C ARG A 111 -22.88 -29.49 1.31
#